data_AF-T0Z322-F1
#
_entry.id   AF-T0Z322-F1
#
_cell.length_a   1.000
_cell.length_b   1.000
_cell.length_c   1.000
_cell.angle_alpha   90.00
_cell.angle_beta   90.00
_cell.angle_gamma   90.00
#
_symmetry.space_group_name_H-M   'P 1'
#
loop_
_entity.id
_entity.type
_entity.pdbx_description
1 polymer ?
#
loop_
_entity_poly.entity_id
_entity_poly.type
_entity_poly.pdbx_seq_one_letter_code
_entity_poly.pdbx_strand_id
1 'polypeptide(L)'
;MKPLAALLAQGQSPWLDYIRRSLLTHGDLARMVNTDGITGVTINPTIFEKAIVGSTDYDAALKGLLAREPHLSAAELYERLAIEDVTMAADILRPVYDRTKGADGFVSLEVAPGLAHNTPGTSRKRADS
;
A
#
# COMPACT_ATOMS: atom_id res chain seq x y z
N MET A 1 -18.27 -9.14 20.28
CA MET A 1 -17.35 -9.73 19.27
C MET A 1 -17.16 -8.72 18.16
N LYS A 2 -15.93 -8.53 17.66
CA LYS A 2 -15.68 -7.66 16.50
C LYS A 2 -16.02 -8.44 15.22
N PRO A 3 -16.88 -7.94 14.32
CA PRO A 3 -17.33 -8.69 13.14
C PRO A 3 -16.20 -9.22 12.24
N LEU A 4 -15.14 -8.43 12.04
CA LEU A 4 -14.00 -8.83 11.20
C LEU A 4 -13.17 -9.98 11.81
N ALA A 5 -13.04 -10.02 13.15
CA ALA A 5 -12.38 -11.13 13.83
C ALA A 5 -13.18 -12.44 13.68
N ALA A 6 -14.50 -12.36 13.53
CA ALA A 6 -15.32 -13.53 13.25
C ALA A 6 -15.12 -14.08 11.83
N LEU A 7 -14.79 -13.23 10.85
CA LEU A 7 -14.45 -13.66 9.48
C LEU A 7 -13.13 -14.46 9.45
N LEU A 8 -12.12 -13.99 10.19
CA LEU A 8 -10.86 -14.72 10.34
C LEU A 8 -11.07 -16.11 10.93
N ALA A 9 -11.98 -16.26 11.90
CA ALA A 9 -12.34 -17.55 12.47
C ALA A 9 -13.04 -18.50 11.47
N GLN A 10 -13.56 -17.97 10.36
CA GLN A 10 -14.12 -18.73 9.25
C GLN A 10 -13.13 -18.91 8.08
N GLY A 11 -11.86 -18.54 8.28
CA GLY A 11 -10.83 -18.63 7.24
C GLY A 11 -10.92 -17.56 6.15
N GLN A 12 -11.63 -16.45 6.40
CA GLN A 12 -11.68 -15.31 5.49
C GLN A 12 -10.77 -14.18 5.96
N SER A 13 -9.97 -13.65 5.04
CA SER A 13 -8.97 -12.61 5.27
C SER A 13 -9.51 -11.22 4.90
N PRO A 14 -9.78 -10.32 5.86
CA PRO A 14 -10.31 -9.00 5.57
C PRO A 14 -9.21 -8.07 5.05
N TRP A 15 -9.41 -7.56 3.83
CA TRP A 15 -8.48 -6.63 3.19
C TRP A 15 -9.09 -5.23 3.12
N LEU A 16 -8.25 -4.21 3.27
CA LEU A 16 -8.65 -2.83 3.10
C LEU A 16 -8.45 -2.41 1.63
N ASP A 17 -9.54 -1.99 1.00
CA ASP A 17 -9.60 -1.59 -0.42
C ASP A 17 -8.76 -0.34 -0.74
N TYR A 18 -8.51 0.49 0.28
CA TYR A 18 -7.99 1.84 0.12
C TYR A 18 -7.02 2.24 1.22
N ILE A 19 -5.91 2.88 0.84
CA ILE A 19 -4.98 3.51 1.78
C ILE A 19 -4.66 4.96 1.37
N ARG A 20 -4.32 5.78 2.36
CA ARG A 20 -3.68 7.09 2.20
C ARG A 20 -2.46 7.17 3.08
N ARG A 21 -1.52 8.06 2.75
CA ARG A 21 -0.31 8.30 3.54
C ARG A 21 -0.58 8.65 5.01
N SER A 22 -1.65 9.36 5.33
CA SER A 22 -2.05 9.63 6.73
C SER A 22 -2.35 8.35 7.53
N LEU A 23 -3.01 7.35 6.93
CA LEU A 23 -3.30 6.07 7.60
C LEU A 23 -2.01 5.32 7.98
N LEU A 24 -0.96 5.47 7.17
CA LEU A 24 0.34 4.86 7.39
C LEU A 24 1.14 5.62 8.46
N THR A 25 1.23 6.94 8.30
CA THR A 25 2.09 7.81 9.12
C THR A 25 1.52 8.11 10.51
N HIS A 26 0.19 8.12 10.67
CA HIS A 26 -0.45 8.30 11.98
C HIS A 26 -0.66 6.98 12.74
N GLY A 27 -0.30 5.84 12.15
CA GLY A 27 -0.40 4.52 12.79
C GLY A 27 -1.80 3.90 12.79
N ASP A 28 -2.76 4.50 12.08
CA ASP A 28 -4.13 3.98 11.97
C ASP A 28 -4.17 2.60 11.31
N LEU A 29 -3.38 2.37 10.26
CA LEU A 29 -3.31 1.04 9.63
C LEU A 29 -2.78 0.00 10.62
N ALA A 30 -1.73 0.33 11.38
CA ALA A 30 -1.20 -0.56 12.41
C ALA A 30 -2.25 -0.86 13.49
N ARG A 31 -3.04 0.14 13.90
CA ARG A 31 -4.18 -0.07 14.79
C ARG A 31 -5.19 -1.02 14.16
N MET A 32 -5.61 -0.82 12.92
CA MET A 32 -6.59 -1.68 12.24
C MET A 32 -6.10 -3.13 12.11
N VAL A 33 -4.82 -3.34 11.81
CA VAL A 33 -4.20 -4.68 11.80
C VAL A 33 -4.26 -5.34 13.18
N ASN A 34 -3.92 -4.59 14.23
CA ASN A 34 -3.81 -5.12 15.59
C ASN A 34 -5.18 -5.31 16.28
N THR A 35 -6.11 -4.41 16.02
CA THR A 35 -7.39 -4.35 16.75
C THR A 35 -8.54 -4.88 15.93
N ASP A 36 -8.55 -4.66 14.62
CA ASP A 36 -9.72 -4.88 13.77
C ASP A 36 -9.55 -6.09 12.84
N GLY A 37 -8.35 -6.68 12.78
CA GLY A 37 -8.10 -7.94 12.06
C GLY A 37 -7.90 -7.75 10.56
N ILE A 38 -7.51 -6.56 10.11
CA ILE A 38 -7.08 -6.36 8.72
C ILE A 38 -5.81 -7.17 8.46
N THR A 39 -5.77 -7.89 7.34
CA THR A 39 -4.65 -8.77 6.99
C THR A 39 -4.00 -8.44 5.65
N GLY A 40 -4.54 -7.50 4.89
CA GLY A 40 -3.96 -7.04 3.64
C GLY A 40 -4.55 -5.70 3.21
N VAL A 41 -3.90 -5.07 2.24
CA VAL A 41 -4.38 -3.82 1.65
C VAL A 41 -4.22 -3.82 0.13
N THR A 42 -5.12 -3.14 -0.55
CA THR A 42 -5.01 -2.83 -1.98
C THR A 42 -4.86 -1.33 -2.19
N ILE A 43 -4.11 -0.96 -3.22
CA ILE A 43 -3.91 0.43 -3.63
C ILE A 43 -4.38 0.54 -5.08
N ASN A 44 -5.50 1.22 -5.28
CA ASN A 44 -6.01 1.55 -6.60
C ASN A 44 -5.45 2.92 -7.07
N PRO A 45 -4.82 3.01 -8.25
CA PRO A 45 -4.26 4.24 -8.81
C PRO A 45 -5.22 5.43 -8.81
N THR A 46 -6.49 5.19 -9.11
CA THR A 46 -7.50 6.26 -9.20
C THR A 46 -7.76 6.90 -7.84
N ILE A 47 -7.77 6.09 -6.79
CA ILE A 47 -8.00 6.59 -5.43
C ILE A 47 -6.72 7.22 -4.88
N PHE A 48 -5.56 6.66 -5.23
CA PHE A 48 -4.25 7.22 -4.88
C PHE A 48 -4.03 8.62 -5.49
N GLU A 49 -4.33 8.80 -6.77
CA GLU A 49 -4.28 10.10 -7.46
C GLU A 49 -5.17 11.13 -6.76
N LYS A 50 -6.42 10.74 -6.44
CA LYS A 50 -7.35 11.60 -5.70
C LYS A 50 -6.84 11.96 -4.31
N ALA A 51 -6.13 11.05 -3.63
CA ALA A 51 -5.54 11.34 -2.33
C ALA A 51 -4.39 12.35 -2.44
N ILE A 52 -3.56 12.27 -3.48
CA ILE A 52 -2.47 13.23 -3.72
C ILE A 52 -3.04 14.63 -4.02
N VAL A 53 -4.06 14.73 -4.88
CA VAL A 53 -4.61 16.04 -5.29
C VAL A 53 -5.57 16.62 -4.25
N GLY A 54 -6.35 15.76 -3.59
CA GLY A 54 -7.45 16.16 -2.71
C GLY A 54 -7.10 16.27 -1.23
N SER A 55 -5.83 16.10 -0.85
CA SER A 55 -5.40 16.18 0.56
C SER A 55 -4.01 16.81 0.69
N THR A 56 -3.65 17.20 1.91
CA THR A 56 -2.32 17.68 2.26
C THR A 56 -1.37 16.57 2.73
N ASP A 57 -1.82 15.30 2.69
CA ASP A 57 -1.09 14.14 3.20
C ASP A 57 0.26 13.93 2.49
N TYR A 58 0.41 14.46 1.27
CA TYR A 58 1.58 14.27 0.41
C TYR A 58 2.48 15.50 0.30
N ASP A 59 2.08 16.66 0.85
CA ASP A 59 2.79 17.93 0.67
C ASP A 59 4.25 17.87 1.13
N ALA A 60 4.49 17.30 2.31
CA ALA A 60 5.82 17.21 2.89
C ALA A 60 6.75 16.32 2.03
N ALA A 61 6.21 15.21 1.54
CA ALA A 61 6.97 14.27 0.72
C ALA A 61 7.24 14.82 -0.69
N LEU A 62 6.24 15.46 -1.31
CA LEU A 62 6.41 16.15 -2.58
C LEU A 62 7.49 17.23 -2.49
N LYS A 63 7.45 18.07 -1.44
CA LYS A 63 8.49 19.07 -1.19
C LYS A 63 9.86 18.42 -0.99
N GLY A 64 9.93 17.32 -0.25
CA GLY A 64 11.16 16.57 -0.01
C GLY A 64 11.76 15.98 -1.29
N LEU A 65 10.94 15.37 -2.14
CA LEU A 65 11.35 14.80 -3.43
C LEU A 65 11.80 15.90 -4.38
N LEU A 66 11.02 16.96 -4.55
CA LEU A 66 11.37 18.08 -5.44
C LEU A 66 12.61 18.85 -4.98
N ALA A 67 12.87 18.92 -3.67
CA ALA A 67 14.10 19.53 -3.16
C ALA A 67 15.35 18.70 -3.48
N ARG A 68 15.22 17.37 -3.56
CA ARG A 68 16.34 16.45 -3.88
C ARG A 68 16.50 16.26 -5.38
N GLU A 69 15.38 16.17 -6.09
CA GLU A 69 15.28 15.85 -7.51
C GLU A 69 14.28 16.80 -8.18
N PRO A 70 14.69 18.05 -8.48
CA PRO A 70 13.77 19.09 -8.97
C PRO A 70 13.26 18.88 -10.40
N HIS A 71 13.82 17.91 -11.12
CA HIS A 71 13.51 17.64 -12.53
C HIS A 71 12.60 16.43 -12.75
N LEU A 72 12.07 15.84 -11.68
CA LEU A 72 11.16 14.70 -11.80
C LEU A 72 9.88 15.11 -12.52
N SER A 73 9.46 14.28 -13.48
CA SER A 73 8.14 14.39 -14.08
C SER A 73 7.03 14.02 -13.09
N ALA A 74 5.78 14.37 -13.41
CA ALA A 74 4.64 14.03 -12.56
C ALA A 74 4.46 12.50 -12.39
N ALA A 75 4.71 11.73 -13.46
CA ALA A 75 4.63 10.27 -13.43
C ALA A 75 5.70 9.66 -12.50
N GLU A 76 6.90 10.21 -12.59
CA GLU A 76 8.04 9.86 -11.72
C GLU A 76 7.79 10.24 -10.26
N LEU A 77 7.20 11.40 -9.97
CA LEU A 77 6.81 11.74 -8.59
C LEU A 77 5.77 10.76 -8.06
N TYR A 78 4.75 10.47 -8.86
CA TYR A 78 3.71 9.49 -8.52
C TYR A 78 4.30 8.12 -8.18
N GLU A 79 5.18 7.59 -9.03
CA GLU A 79 5.77 6.27 -8.83
C GLU A 79 6.59 6.21 -7.52
N ARG A 80 7.35 7.26 -7.22
CA ARG A 80 8.17 7.34 -5.99
C ARG A 80 7.27 7.37 -4.76
N LEU A 81 6.21 8.17 -4.78
CA LEU A 81 5.23 8.22 -3.69
C LEU A 81 4.50 6.87 -3.51
N ALA A 82 4.14 6.21 -4.61
CA ALA A 82 3.48 4.91 -4.57
C ALA A 82 4.40 3.83 -3.97
N ILE A 83 5.66 3.78 -4.39
CA ILE A 83 6.66 2.84 -3.86
C ILE A 83 6.89 3.08 -2.36
N GLU A 84 7.02 4.34 -1.93
CA GLU A 84 7.14 4.70 -0.51
C GLU A 84 5.93 4.19 0.30
N ASP A 85 4.71 4.43 -0.18
CA ASP A 85 3.49 4.03 0.54
C ASP A 85 3.34 2.51 0.60
N VAL A 86 3.63 1.80 -0.50
CA VAL A 86 3.66 0.33 -0.55
C VAL A 86 4.67 -0.22 0.45
N THR A 87 5.86 0.38 0.52
CA THR A 87 6.92 -0.07 1.43
C THR A 87 6.49 0.10 2.89
N MET A 88 5.97 1.27 3.25
CA MET A 88 5.45 1.53 4.60
C MET A 88 4.30 0.58 4.97
N ALA A 89 3.37 0.33 4.05
CA ALA A 89 2.27 -0.60 4.28
C ALA A 89 2.77 -2.04 4.45
N ALA A 90 3.78 -2.45 3.66
CA ALA A 90 4.38 -3.78 3.75
C ALA A 90 5.09 -3.99 5.09
N ASP A 91 5.80 -2.96 5.57
CA ASP A 91 6.44 -2.99 6.89
C ASP A 91 5.40 -3.15 8.02
N ILE A 92 4.27 -2.44 7.92
CA ILE A 92 3.17 -2.56 8.90
C ILE A 92 2.50 -3.95 8.85
N LEU A 93 2.38 -4.55 7.66
CA LEU A 93 1.77 -5.87 7.46
C LEU A 93 2.74 -7.03 7.67
N ARG A 94 4.04 -6.78 7.76
CA ARG A 94 5.07 -7.81 7.95
C ARG A 94 4.78 -8.78 9.11
N PRO A 95 4.35 -8.33 10.30
CA PRO A 95 3.98 -9.24 11.39
C PRO A 95 2.81 -10.17 11.05
N VAL A 96 1.90 -9.74 10.17
CA VAL A 96 0.80 -10.57 9.66
C VAL A 96 1.34 -11.64 8.72
N TYR A 97 2.21 -11.26 7.80
CA TYR A 97 2.87 -12.18 6.89
C TYR A 97 3.61 -13.28 7.67
N ASP A 98 4.40 -12.88 8.66
CA ASP A 98 5.17 -13.82 9.48
C ASP A 98 4.27 -14.78 10.29
N ARG A 99 3.24 -14.26 11.00
CA ARG A 99 2.36 -15.11 11.84
C ARG A 99 1.49 -16.06 11.03
N THR A 100 1.15 -15.68 9.80
CA THR A 100 0.32 -16.49 8.89
C THR A 100 1.15 -17.35 7.94
N LYS A 101 2.49 -17.33 8.08
CA LYS A 101 3.43 -18.06 7.22
C LYS A 101 3.22 -17.75 5.73
N GLY A 102 2.97 -16.49 5.44
CA GLY A 102 2.77 -15.99 4.08
C GLY A 102 1.40 -16.27 3.46
N ALA A 103 0.40 -16.69 4.25
CA ALA A 103 -0.97 -16.78 3.77
C ALA A 103 -1.66 -15.41 3.64
N ASP A 104 -1.20 -14.43 4.42
CA ASP A 104 -1.71 -13.06 4.49
C ASP A 104 -0.55 -12.05 4.63
N GLY A 105 -0.86 -10.77 4.85
CA GLY A 105 0.14 -9.72 5.08
C GLY A 105 0.63 -9.05 3.80
N PHE A 106 -0.20 -9.03 2.76
CA PHE A 106 0.17 -8.52 1.44
C PHE A 106 -0.30 -7.08 1.20
N VAL A 107 0.51 -6.36 0.43
CA VAL A 107 0.14 -5.09 -0.19
C VAL A 107 0.05 -5.34 -1.69
N SER A 108 -1.09 -5.01 -2.28
CA SER A 108 -1.26 -5.05 -3.73
C SER A 108 -1.32 -3.64 -4.29
N LEU A 109 -0.41 -3.30 -5.20
CA LEU A 109 -0.48 -2.07 -5.98
C LEU A 109 -0.98 -2.40 -7.38
N GLU A 110 -2.13 -1.84 -7.75
CA GLU A 110 -2.62 -1.97 -9.12
C GLU A 110 -1.80 -1.10 -10.08
N VAL A 111 -1.58 -1.60 -11.30
CA VAL A 111 -0.83 -0.86 -12.32
C VAL A 111 -1.76 0.18 -12.96
N ALA A 112 -1.33 1.44 -12.99
CA ALA A 112 -2.09 2.48 -13.69
C ALA A 112 -2.18 2.16 -15.19
N PRO A 113 -3.32 2.35 -15.86
CA PRO A 113 -3.51 2.01 -17.28
C PRO A 113 -2.46 2.62 -18.22
N GLY A 114 -1.94 3.82 -17.89
CA GLY A 114 -0.89 4.49 -18.67
C GLY A 114 0.52 3.90 -18.51
N LEU A 115 0.79 3.17 -17.41
CA LEU A 115 2.06 2.47 -17.15
C LEU A 115 2.04 1.01 -17.62
N ALA A 116 0.86 0.46 -17.90
CA ALA A 116 0.71 -0.91 -18.43
C ALA A 116 1.39 -1.13 -19.79
N HIS A 117 1.72 -0.04 -20.51
CA HIS A 117 2.39 -0.08 -21.81
C HIS A 117 3.90 0.13 -21.74
N ASN A 118 4.47 0.33 -20.55
CA ASN A 118 5.88 0.72 -20.40
C ASN A 118 6.63 -0.19 -19.40
N THR A 119 6.74 -1.48 -19.71
CA THR A 119 7.70 -2.37 -19.03
C THR A 119 8.21 -3.48 -19.96
N PRO A 120 9.53 -3.57 -20.21
CA PRO A 120 10.17 -4.87 -20.45
C PRO A 120 10.41 -5.49 -19.07
N GLY A 121 9.45 -6.23 -18.52
CA GLY A 121 9.68 -6.85 -17.20
C GLY A 121 8.49 -7.37 -16.40
N THR A 122 7.32 -7.61 -16.98
CA THR A 122 6.27 -8.40 -16.30
C THR A 122 6.58 -9.88 -16.43
N SER A 123 7.56 -10.37 -15.66
CA SER A 123 7.88 -11.80 -15.57
C SER A 123 8.47 -12.17 -14.22
N ARG A 124 7.59 -12.68 -13.33
CA ARG A 124 7.78 -13.89 -12.52
C ARG A 124 9.10 -14.03 -11.74
N LYS A 125 8.99 -14.00 -10.41
CA LYS A 125 9.71 -14.95 -9.54
C LYS A 125 8.83 -15.37 -8.35
N ARG A 126 8.16 -16.52 -8.53
CA ARG A 126 7.98 -17.49 -7.43
C ARG A 126 9.37 -18.04 -7.14
N ALA A 127 9.85 -17.91 -5.91
CA ALA A 127 10.95 -18.72 -5.43
C ALA A 127 10.34 -19.80 -4.53
N ASP A 128 10.13 -20.97 -5.11
CA ASP A 128 10.13 -22.23 -4.37
C ASP A 128 11.60 -22.61 -4.20
N SER A 129 12.07 -22.73 -2.95
CA SER A 129 13.04 -23.71 -2.41
C SER A 129 13.35 -23.38 -0.96
#